data_AF-A0A5G2QTB1-F1
#
_entry.id   AF-A0A5G2QTB1-F1
#
_cell.length_a   1.000
_cell.length_b   1.000
_cell.length_c   1.000
_cell.angle_alpha   90.00
_cell.angle_beta   90.00
_cell.angle_gamma   90.00
#
_symmetry.space_group_name_H-M   'P 1'
#
loop_
_entity.id
_entity.type
_entity.pdbx_description
1 polymer ?
#
loop_
_entity_poly.entity_id
_entity_poly.type
_entity_poly.pdbx_seq_one_letter_code
_entity_poly.pdbx_strand_id
1 'polypeptide(L)'
;MGTASNWKYIHPQQTGQRSIFIYAHSETLCSSENGHGPVIGPVLQGNNPQNVTQSLCENGSTHPPGVRLQLSAGHRVCSVCEHSLSSVLMIWTLLCMPEAYIASIKFSAKSCRPAPAAMKIAVIGQSLFGQEVYNHLKEEGHKVVGVFTVPDQDGKVDPLGLKAEQDGVPVFKFTRWRAKGQALPDVVAKYQALGAELNVLPFCSQFIPMEIISAPRYGSIIYHPSLLPRHRGASSINWTLIHGDKKAGFTIFWADDGLDTGDLLLQKECDVLPDDTVNTLYSRFLFPEGVKGMVQAVRLIAEGKAPRLPQPEEGATYEGIQKKETARINWEQPAEAIHNWIRGNDKVPGAWTEACGQKLTFFNSTLNTAGLVPEGEAVPIPGAHRPGVVTKAGLLLFGNDDQMLLVKNIQLEDGKMIPASQLFRGMDNSALELTEEELATAEAVRGAWKRILPSVPEVDDSTDFFKSGAASVDVVRLVEEVKELCDGMELENEDVYMATTFGDFIQLLVRKLRGDKESECVIDYVEKAVNKLTLHMPHQLFIGGEFVDAEGARTYETINPTDGSVICQVALAQVSDVDKAVAAAKDAFEHGLWGRISARDRGRLLYRAAPSPSTRPDPTGT
;
A
#
# COMPACT_ATOMS: atom_id res chain seq x y z
N MET A 1 -45.69 -1.32 46.76
CA MET A 1 -46.21 -2.59 47.32
C MET A 1 -46.06 -3.65 46.24
N GLY A 2 -45.68 -4.90 46.49
CA GLY A 2 -45.32 -5.50 47.78
C GLY A 2 -45.41 -7.03 47.73
N THR A 3 -44.30 -7.69 47.38
CA THR A 3 -43.89 -9.06 47.80
C THR A 3 -44.90 -10.23 47.80
N ALA A 4 -44.64 -11.19 46.91
CA ALA A 4 -44.62 -12.65 47.18
C ALA A 4 -45.98 -13.33 47.55
N SER A 5 -46.16 -14.66 47.59
CA SER A 5 -45.18 -15.78 47.64
C SER A 5 -45.70 -17.08 46.98
N ASN A 6 -44.79 -18.06 46.92
CA ASN A 6 -44.99 -19.53 46.94
C ASN A 6 -44.93 -20.33 45.62
N TRP A 7 -44.30 -21.49 45.79
CA TRP A 7 -43.89 -22.50 44.81
C TRP A 7 -44.56 -23.85 45.15
N LYS A 8 -44.14 -24.92 44.44
CA LYS A 8 -44.28 -26.37 44.76
C LYS A 8 -45.55 -27.06 44.26
N TYR A 9 -45.52 -28.32 43.77
CA TYR A 9 -44.39 -29.16 43.29
C TYR A 9 -44.96 -30.44 42.63
N ILE A 10 -44.56 -30.81 41.41
CA ILE A 10 -44.72 -32.17 40.87
C ILE A 10 -43.46 -32.53 40.07
N HIS A 11 -42.85 -33.66 40.38
CA HIS A 11 -41.79 -34.29 39.58
C HIS A 11 -42.40 -35.23 38.53
N PRO A 12 -41.79 -35.34 37.35
CA PRO A 12 -41.22 -36.64 37.00
C PRO A 12 -39.71 -36.59 36.74
N GLN A 13 -39.11 -37.78 36.73
CA GLN A 13 -37.68 -38.06 36.68
C GLN A 13 -37.13 -38.05 35.23
N GLN A 14 -35.80 -37.88 35.11
CA GLN A 14 -34.95 -38.36 34.01
C GLN A 14 -35.16 -37.82 32.57
N THR A 15 -35.02 -36.49 32.38
CA THR A 15 -34.31 -35.94 31.21
C THR A 15 -33.38 -34.81 31.62
N GLY A 16 -32.06 -35.03 31.56
CA GLY A 16 -31.06 -34.04 31.98
C GLY A 16 -30.53 -33.22 30.82
N GLN A 17 -31.17 -32.08 30.50
CA GLN A 17 -30.59 -31.07 29.61
C GLN A 17 -30.76 -29.66 30.20
N ARG A 18 -29.65 -29.03 30.56
CA ARG A 18 -29.51 -27.56 30.63
C ARG A 18 -28.61 -27.17 29.45
N SER A 19 -29.16 -26.49 28.45
CA SER A 19 -28.42 -26.10 27.25
C SER A 19 -27.48 -24.92 27.53
N ILE A 20 -26.27 -25.21 28.02
CA ILE A 20 -25.11 -24.34 27.85
C ILE A 20 -24.49 -24.71 26.49
N PHE A 21 -24.39 -23.75 25.58
CA PHE A 21 -23.78 -23.98 24.27
C PHE A 21 -22.24 -23.90 24.36
N ILE A 22 -21.62 -25.04 24.64
CA ILE A 22 -20.22 -25.31 24.30
C ILE A 22 -20.19 -25.72 22.82
N TYR A 23 -19.22 -25.25 22.04
CA TYR A 23 -19.00 -25.73 20.68
C TYR A 23 -18.34 -27.12 20.71
N ALA A 24 -19.19 -28.15 20.84
CA ALA A 24 -18.80 -29.55 20.72
C ALA A 24 -19.64 -30.19 19.61
N HIS A 25 -18.98 -30.86 18.65
CA HIS A 25 -19.69 -31.66 17.64
C HIS A 25 -20.47 -32.78 18.35
N SER A 26 -21.80 -32.71 18.26
CA SER A 26 -22.71 -33.74 18.72
C SER A 26 -23.53 -34.22 17.53
N GLU A 27 -23.49 -35.52 17.28
CA GLU A 27 -24.26 -36.13 16.20
C GLU A 27 -25.77 -36.06 16.49
N THR A 28 -26.58 -35.94 15.45
CA THR A 28 -28.02 -36.19 15.54
C THR A 28 -28.41 -37.10 14.38
N LEU A 29 -28.63 -38.38 14.71
CA LEU A 29 -29.07 -39.40 13.77
C LEU A 29 -30.43 -39.04 13.15
N CYS A 30 -30.53 -39.11 11.83
CA CYS A 30 -31.81 -39.22 11.14
C CYS A 30 -31.67 -40.15 9.93
N SER A 31 -32.55 -41.15 9.85
CA SER A 31 -32.45 -42.26 8.89
C SER A 31 -33.03 -41.91 7.52
N SER A 32 -32.42 -42.46 6.47
CA SER A 32 -32.90 -42.40 5.08
C SER A 32 -33.96 -43.48 4.80
N GLU A 33 -34.96 -43.15 3.98
CA GLU A 33 -35.75 -44.14 3.23
C GLU A 33 -36.20 -43.61 1.85
N ASN A 34 -35.82 -44.35 0.80
CA ASN A 34 -36.63 -44.74 -0.36
C ASN A 34 -37.30 -43.67 -1.28
N GLY A 35 -36.68 -43.44 -2.45
CA GLY A 35 -37.14 -44.15 -3.66
C GLY A 35 -37.77 -43.38 -4.86
N HIS A 36 -37.38 -43.83 -6.07
CA HIS A 36 -38.01 -43.66 -7.40
C HIS A 36 -37.93 -42.30 -8.15
N GLY A 37 -37.64 -42.39 -9.46
CA GLY A 37 -37.81 -41.32 -10.47
C GLY A 37 -39.17 -41.40 -11.20
N PRO A 38 -39.39 -40.68 -12.33
CA PRO A 38 -38.79 -41.16 -13.60
C PRO A 38 -38.49 -40.10 -14.71
N VAL A 39 -37.91 -40.64 -15.80
CA VAL A 39 -37.61 -40.11 -17.15
C VAL A 39 -38.70 -39.24 -17.82
N ILE A 40 -38.30 -38.12 -18.46
CA ILE A 40 -38.89 -37.57 -19.72
C ILE A 40 -37.78 -36.94 -20.62
N GLY A 41 -37.93 -37.09 -21.94
CA GLY A 41 -37.33 -36.28 -23.03
C GLY A 41 -38.26 -36.37 -24.27
N PRO A 42 -37.85 -36.13 -25.54
CA PRO A 42 -36.60 -35.54 -26.08
C PRO A 42 -36.88 -34.56 -27.29
N VAL A 43 -35.96 -34.48 -28.28
CA VAL A 43 -36.04 -33.91 -29.68
C VAL A 43 -36.20 -32.35 -29.85
N LEU A 44 -35.76 -31.66 -30.92
CA LEU A 44 -35.32 -31.97 -32.33
C LEU A 44 -34.04 -31.18 -32.80
N GLN A 45 -33.25 -31.81 -33.70
CA GLN A 45 -32.53 -31.35 -34.95
C GLN A 45 -32.10 -29.87 -35.16
N GLY A 46 -31.03 -29.50 -35.89
CA GLY A 46 -30.00 -30.14 -36.74
C GLY A 46 -29.01 -29.05 -37.26
N ASN A 47 -27.87 -29.25 -37.93
CA ASN A 47 -27.34 -30.36 -38.76
C ASN A 47 -25.79 -30.56 -38.60
N ASN A 48 -25.31 -31.71 -39.09
CA ASN A 48 -23.90 -32.19 -39.15
C ASN A 48 -23.30 -31.95 -40.57
N PRO A 49 -22.10 -32.46 -41.00
CA PRO A 49 -20.91 -33.02 -40.32
C PRO A 49 -19.61 -32.21 -40.67
N GLN A 50 -18.32 -32.60 -40.54
CA GLN A 50 -17.43 -33.73 -40.13
C GLN A 50 -16.14 -33.05 -39.54
N ASN A 51 -15.09 -33.64 -38.92
CA ASN A 51 -14.69 -34.89 -38.25
C ASN A 51 -13.37 -34.54 -37.45
N VAL A 52 -12.81 -35.22 -36.42
CA VAL A 52 -12.59 -36.65 -36.05
C VAL A 52 -11.44 -37.28 -36.88
N THR A 53 -10.31 -37.79 -36.35
CA THR A 53 -9.99 -38.47 -35.06
C THR A 53 -8.52 -38.26 -34.61
N GLN A 54 -8.15 -38.71 -33.39
CA GLN A 54 -6.76 -38.90 -32.91
C GLN A 54 -6.25 -40.36 -33.09
N SER A 55 -4.93 -40.54 -32.89
CA SER A 55 -4.30 -41.51 -31.95
C SER A 55 -3.30 -42.58 -32.48
N LEU A 56 -2.08 -42.52 -31.91
CA LEU A 56 -1.22 -43.60 -31.37
C LEU A 56 -0.48 -44.64 -32.25
N CYS A 57 0.84 -44.77 -31.95
CA CYS A 57 1.72 -45.96 -31.93
C CYS A 57 1.99 -46.74 -33.26
N GLU A 58 3.12 -47.43 -33.48
CA GLU A 58 4.18 -47.93 -32.59
C GLU A 58 5.49 -48.31 -33.36
N ASN A 59 6.64 -48.44 -32.65
CA ASN A 59 7.86 -49.23 -32.98
C ASN A 59 8.65 -48.99 -34.32
N GLY A 60 9.99 -49.22 -34.36
CA GLY A 60 10.67 -49.24 -35.69
C GLY A 60 12.19 -49.42 -35.89
N SER A 61 13.10 -48.90 -35.04
CA SER A 61 14.57 -49.18 -35.05
C SER A 61 15.48 -48.72 -36.24
N THR A 62 16.79 -48.71 -35.97
CA THR A 62 17.98 -48.60 -36.86
C THR A 62 18.53 -47.22 -37.30
N HIS A 63 19.87 -47.16 -37.32
CA HIS A 63 20.82 -46.09 -37.71
C HIS A 63 21.80 -46.71 -38.77
N PRO A 64 22.80 -46.03 -39.38
CA PRO A 64 23.15 -44.59 -39.51
C PRO A 64 23.39 -44.23 -41.03
N PRO A 65 24.42 -43.46 -41.49
CA PRO A 65 24.91 -42.12 -41.12
C PRO A 65 24.94 -41.07 -42.28
N GLY A 66 24.71 -39.79 -41.94
CA GLY A 66 25.59 -38.66 -42.34
C GLY A 66 25.46 -37.98 -43.72
N VAL A 67 25.67 -36.65 -43.73
CA VAL A 67 26.41 -35.83 -44.73
C VAL A 67 26.69 -34.44 -44.13
N ARG A 68 27.66 -33.70 -44.68
CA ARG A 68 28.22 -32.45 -44.11
C ARG A 68 27.33 -31.22 -44.26
N LEU A 69 27.41 -30.32 -43.26
CA LEU A 69 27.12 -28.89 -43.39
C LEU A 69 28.12 -28.19 -44.31
N GLN A 70 27.65 -27.17 -45.03
CA GLN A 70 28.50 -26.13 -45.63
C GLN A 70 27.80 -24.77 -45.48
N LEU A 71 28.38 -23.87 -44.68
CA LEU A 71 27.83 -22.52 -44.42
C LEU A 71 28.64 -21.46 -45.16
N SER A 72 27.97 -20.65 -45.97
CA SER A 72 28.54 -19.43 -46.57
C SER A 72 28.23 -18.22 -45.68
N ALA A 73 29.26 -17.57 -45.14
CA ALA A 73 29.10 -16.44 -44.23
C ALA A 73 28.85 -15.11 -44.96
N GLY A 74 28.24 -14.15 -44.26
CA GLY A 74 28.31 -12.74 -44.68
C GLY A 74 27.30 -11.79 -44.03
N HIS A 75 27.65 -11.13 -42.92
CA HIS A 75 28.13 -9.75 -43.02
C HIS A 75 28.86 -9.22 -41.77
N ARG A 76 29.68 -8.19 -42.02
CA ARG A 76 30.69 -7.55 -41.15
C ARG A 76 30.18 -7.11 -39.78
N VAL A 77 30.98 -7.39 -38.75
CA VAL A 77 30.98 -6.66 -37.46
C VAL A 77 31.82 -5.39 -37.59
N CYS A 78 31.45 -4.32 -36.88
CA CYS A 78 32.31 -3.17 -36.60
C CYS A 78 32.21 -2.83 -35.10
N SER A 79 33.28 -2.34 -34.50
CA SER A 79 33.52 -2.41 -33.05
C SER A 79 33.76 -1.05 -32.39
N VAL A 80 32.96 -0.71 -31.37
CA VAL A 80 33.40 0.06 -30.19
C VAL A 80 32.57 -0.42 -28.98
N CYS A 81 33.24 -0.87 -27.91
CA CYS A 81 32.88 -0.74 -26.48
C CYS A 81 33.67 -1.77 -25.66
N GLU A 82 34.91 -1.44 -25.33
CA GLU A 82 35.63 -2.09 -24.22
C GLU A 82 35.33 -1.32 -22.94
N HIS A 83 34.88 -2.00 -21.87
CA HIS A 83 35.49 -2.02 -20.53
C HIS A 83 34.60 -2.75 -19.50
N SER A 84 35.17 -3.07 -18.33
CA SER A 84 34.57 -3.77 -17.19
C SER A 84 34.36 -5.28 -17.37
N LEU A 85 35.36 -6.07 -16.97
CA LEU A 85 35.22 -7.51 -16.76
C LEU A 85 34.72 -7.79 -15.33
N SER A 86 33.49 -8.30 -15.18
CA SER A 86 33.06 -8.96 -13.93
C SER A 86 31.96 -10.02 -14.11
N SER A 87 31.85 -10.64 -15.30
CA SER A 87 30.82 -11.65 -15.61
C SER A 87 31.37 -12.95 -16.20
N VAL A 88 32.70 -13.12 -16.22
CA VAL A 88 33.37 -14.29 -16.86
C VAL A 88 33.43 -15.52 -15.93
N LEU A 89 33.25 -15.34 -14.62
CA LEU A 89 33.40 -16.40 -13.61
C LEU A 89 32.10 -17.15 -13.27
N MET A 90 31.17 -17.31 -14.22
CA MET A 90 29.96 -18.13 -14.00
C MET A 90 29.50 -18.95 -15.23
N ILE A 91 30.37 -19.14 -16.23
CA ILE A 91 30.06 -19.89 -17.47
C ILE A 91 30.92 -21.17 -17.61
N TRP A 92 31.72 -21.52 -16.59
CA TRP A 92 32.63 -22.67 -16.61
C TRP A 92 32.32 -23.79 -15.59
N THR A 93 31.06 -23.87 -15.14
CA THR A 93 30.60 -24.90 -14.18
C THR A 93 29.25 -25.52 -14.59
N LEU A 94 28.95 -25.60 -15.89
CA LEU A 94 27.65 -26.07 -16.41
C LEU A 94 27.76 -27.00 -17.64
N LEU A 95 28.88 -27.74 -17.77
CA LEU A 95 29.13 -28.70 -18.86
C LEU A 95 29.28 -30.17 -18.39
N CYS A 96 28.97 -30.47 -17.12
CA CYS A 96 29.15 -31.80 -16.52
C CYS A 96 27.93 -32.26 -15.69
N MET A 97 26.70 -32.13 -16.21
CA MET A 97 25.51 -32.84 -15.69
C MET A 97 24.64 -33.39 -16.83
N PRO A 98 23.96 -34.54 -16.64
CA PRO A 98 23.26 -35.27 -17.71
C PRO A 98 21.89 -34.68 -18.08
N GLU A 99 21.38 -35.08 -19.25
CA GLU A 99 20.16 -34.54 -19.86
C GLU A 99 18.87 -34.89 -19.11
N ALA A 100 18.43 -34.01 -18.22
CA ALA A 100 17.04 -33.87 -17.79
C ALA A 100 16.75 -32.41 -17.41
N TYR A 101 15.49 -31.98 -17.56
CA TYR A 101 15.02 -30.60 -17.25
C TYR A 101 15.66 -29.45 -18.04
N ILE A 102 15.26 -29.30 -19.30
CA ILE A 102 15.12 -27.96 -19.92
C ILE A 102 13.66 -27.79 -20.35
N ALA A 103 12.85 -27.20 -19.46
CA ALA A 103 11.48 -26.78 -19.73
C ALA A 103 11.32 -25.30 -19.38
N SER A 104 10.76 -24.54 -20.32
CA SER A 104 10.28 -23.15 -20.13
C SER A 104 11.22 -22.14 -19.46
N ILE A 105 12.40 -21.88 -20.02
CA ILE A 105 13.03 -20.55 -19.92
C ILE A 105 12.74 -19.78 -21.21
N LYS A 106 11.66 -18.98 -21.21
CA LYS A 106 11.41 -18.01 -22.28
C LYS A 106 12.32 -16.81 -22.08
N PHE A 107 13.46 -16.79 -22.76
CA PHE A 107 14.23 -15.55 -22.92
C PHE A 107 13.36 -14.52 -23.65
N SER A 108 12.91 -13.51 -22.92
CA SER A 108 12.20 -12.37 -23.49
C SER A 108 13.19 -11.55 -24.30
N ALA A 109 13.26 -11.81 -25.60
CA ALA A 109 14.00 -10.99 -26.53
C ALA A 109 13.41 -9.56 -26.50
N LYS A 110 14.09 -8.63 -25.81
CA LYS A 110 13.79 -7.19 -25.89
C LYS A 110 13.77 -6.84 -27.37
N SER A 111 12.61 -6.48 -27.90
CA SER A 111 12.46 -6.14 -29.32
C SER A 111 13.36 -4.93 -29.62
N CYS A 112 14.39 -5.10 -30.45
CA CYS A 112 15.20 -4.00 -30.97
C CYS A 112 14.34 -3.16 -31.92
N ARG A 113 13.49 -2.30 -31.34
CA ARG A 113 12.77 -1.26 -32.06
C ARG A 113 13.81 -0.23 -32.53
N PRO A 114 13.62 0.40 -33.70
CA PRO A 114 14.46 1.54 -34.07
C PRO A 114 14.37 2.60 -32.97
N ALA A 115 15.51 3.16 -32.58
CA ALA A 115 15.53 4.24 -31.58
C ALA A 115 14.70 5.44 -32.09
N PRO A 116 13.92 6.10 -31.24
CA PRO A 116 13.22 7.32 -31.60
C PRO A 116 14.20 8.41 -32.02
N ALA A 117 13.76 9.39 -32.81
CA ALA A 117 14.59 10.51 -33.17
C ALA A 117 15.04 11.28 -31.91
N ALA A 118 16.35 11.44 -31.72
CA ALA A 118 16.91 12.10 -30.54
C ALA A 118 16.56 13.60 -30.54
N MET A 119 15.63 14.00 -29.67
CA MET A 119 15.19 15.39 -29.51
C MET A 119 16.06 16.16 -28.51
N LYS A 120 16.11 17.48 -28.66
CA LYS A 120 16.61 18.40 -27.63
C LYS A 120 15.49 18.75 -26.64
N ILE A 121 15.67 18.40 -25.37
CA ILE A 121 14.64 18.58 -24.33
C ILE A 121 15.14 19.56 -23.26
N ALA A 122 14.32 20.55 -22.90
CA ALA A 122 14.48 21.26 -21.64
C ALA A 122 13.55 20.63 -20.59
N VAL A 123 14.08 20.29 -19.42
CA VAL A 123 13.28 19.76 -18.30
C VAL A 123 13.03 20.91 -17.32
N ILE A 124 11.76 21.20 -17.02
CA ILE A 124 11.36 22.29 -16.13
C ILE A 124 10.52 21.70 -14.99
N GLY A 125 11.15 21.45 -13.85
CA GLY A 125 10.50 20.78 -12.73
C GLY A 125 11.40 20.60 -11.51
N GLN A 126 10.98 19.76 -10.56
CA GLN A 126 11.62 19.58 -9.26
C GLN A 126 11.43 18.13 -8.74
N SER A 127 12.10 17.80 -7.63
CA SER A 127 11.97 16.55 -6.86
C SER A 127 12.38 15.27 -7.61
N LEU A 128 12.32 14.13 -6.89
CA LEU A 128 12.71 12.80 -7.38
C LEU A 128 11.92 12.39 -8.63
N PHE A 129 10.65 12.79 -8.76
CA PHE A 129 9.85 12.52 -9.96
C PHE A 129 10.43 13.24 -11.19
N GLY A 130 10.90 14.48 -11.03
CA GLY A 130 11.61 15.20 -12.07
C GLY A 130 12.96 14.56 -12.41
N GLN A 131 13.70 14.09 -11.41
CA GLN A 131 14.97 13.39 -11.58
C GLN A 131 14.80 12.08 -12.37
N GLU A 132 13.79 11.27 -12.03
CA GLU A 132 13.54 9.99 -12.69
C GLU A 132 13.07 10.15 -14.14
N VAL A 133 12.23 11.15 -14.42
CA VAL A 133 11.93 11.52 -15.81
C VAL A 133 13.19 11.96 -16.55
N TYR A 134 14.03 12.82 -15.95
CA TYR A 134 15.30 13.25 -16.54
C TYR A 134 16.25 12.07 -16.85
N ASN A 135 16.37 11.11 -15.95
CA ASN A 135 17.19 9.91 -16.12
C ASN A 135 16.71 9.09 -17.34
N HIS A 136 15.43 8.71 -17.35
CA HIS A 136 14.85 7.90 -18.42
C HIS A 136 14.90 8.60 -19.79
N LEU A 137 14.71 9.92 -19.86
CA LEU A 137 14.82 10.67 -21.14
C LEU A 137 16.22 10.57 -21.76
N LYS A 138 17.27 10.50 -20.95
CA LYS A 138 18.64 10.29 -21.42
C LYS A 138 18.90 8.83 -21.83
N GLU A 139 18.26 7.87 -21.16
CA GLU A 139 18.30 6.45 -21.53
C GLU A 139 17.57 6.15 -22.85
N GLU A 140 16.49 6.87 -23.16
CA GLU A 140 15.84 6.87 -24.49
C GLU A 140 16.74 7.51 -25.59
N GLY A 141 17.90 8.07 -25.22
CA GLY A 141 18.84 8.71 -26.13
C GLY A 141 18.52 10.17 -26.48
N HIS A 142 17.59 10.82 -25.76
CA HIS A 142 17.31 12.24 -25.97
C HIS A 142 18.38 13.13 -25.32
N LYS A 143 18.65 14.29 -25.92
CA LYS A 143 19.59 15.26 -25.36
C LYS A 143 18.84 16.24 -24.47
N VAL A 144 18.94 16.07 -23.15
CA VAL A 144 18.56 17.16 -22.24
C VAL A 144 19.55 18.31 -22.44
N VAL A 145 19.07 19.47 -22.89
CA VAL A 145 19.89 20.66 -23.17
C VAL A 145 20.01 21.61 -22.00
N GLY A 146 19.10 21.53 -21.03
CA GLY A 146 19.18 22.23 -19.76
C GLY A 146 18.02 21.85 -18.83
N VAL A 147 18.22 22.14 -17.54
CA VAL A 147 17.28 21.84 -16.46
C VAL A 147 16.96 23.12 -15.70
N PHE A 148 15.68 23.37 -15.47
CA PHE A 148 15.18 24.50 -14.70
C PHE A 148 14.44 23.97 -13.48
N THR A 149 14.95 24.28 -12.29
CA THR A 149 14.43 23.77 -11.02
C THR A 149 14.32 24.89 -9.98
N VAL A 150 13.85 24.54 -8.78
CA VAL A 150 13.74 25.43 -7.63
C VAL A 150 15.12 25.83 -7.09
N PRO A 151 15.22 26.98 -6.38
CA PRO A 151 16.37 27.30 -5.55
C PRO A 151 16.61 26.23 -4.48
N ASP A 152 17.87 26.06 -4.11
CA ASP A 152 18.26 25.23 -2.96
C ASP A 152 17.68 25.85 -1.68
N GLN A 153 17.00 25.05 -0.86
CA GLN A 153 16.26 25.52 0.31
C GLN A 153 16.88 24.93 1.58
N ASP A 154 17.19 25.81 2.55
CA ASP A 154 17.73 25.44 3.86
C ASP A 154 18.96 24.50 3.79
N GLY A 155 19.77 24.69 2.74
CA GLY A 155 20.95 23.87 2.43
C GLY A 155 20.68 22.60 1.63
N LYS A 156 19.41 22.18 1.47
CA LYS A 156 19.03 21.02 0.66
C LYS A 156 18.92 21.41 -0.82
N VAL A 157 19.74 20.74 -1.63
CA VAL A 157 19.75 20.86 -3.09
C VAL A 157 18.61 20.03 -3.68
N ASP A 158 17.91 20.57 -4.68
CA ASP A 158 16.89 19.80 -5.42
C ASP A 158 17.52 18.61 -6.16
N PRO A 159 16.97 17.37 -6.02
CA PRO A 159 17.63 16.18 -6.55
C PRO A 159 17.68 16.10 -8.09
N LEU A 160 16.73 16.72 -8.80
CA LEU A 160 16.82 16.89 -10.26
C LEU A 160 17.95 17.85 -10.64
N GLY A 161 18.06 18.98 -9.93
CA GLY A 161 19.19 19.91 -10.06
C GLY A 161 20.54 19.22 -9.82
N LEU A 162 20.70 18.55 -8.68
CA LEU A 162 21.92 17.84 -8.30
C LEU A 162 22.34 16.80 -9.35
N LYS A 163 21.38 16.00 -9.86
CA LYS A 163 21.66 14.96 -10.86
C LYS A 163 22.04 15.56 -12.22
N ALA A 164 21.44 16.69 -12.60
CA ALA A 164 21.82 17.40 -13.82
C ALA A 164 23.19 18.09 -13.71
N GLU A 165 23.53 18.64 -12.54
CA GLU A 165 24.86 19.18 -12.22
C GLU A 165 25.96 18.09 -12.32
N GLN A 166 25.74 16.91 -11.70
CA GLN A 166 26.63 15.75 -11.78
C GLN A 166 26.90 15.30 -13.22
N ASP A 167 25.87 15.37 -14.08
CA ASP A 167 25.92 14.95 -15.47
C ASP A 167 26.45 16.03 -16.43
N GLY A 168 26.84 17.21 -15.92
CA GLY A 168 27.36 18.32 -16.73
C GLY A 168 26.30 19.03 -17.60
N VAL A 169 25.02 18.89 -17.28
CA VAL A 169 23.91 19.56 -17.97
C VAL A 169 23.71 20.97 -17.36
N PRO A 170 23.45 22.03 -18.15
CA PRO A 170 23.19 23.36 -17.60
C PRO A 170 21.97 23.38 -16.67
N VAL A 171 22.17 23.78 -15.40
CA VAL A 171 21.11 23.90 -14.40
C VAL A 171 20.85 25.37 -14.06
N PHE A 172 19.57 25.74 -14.01
CA PHE A 172 19.12 27.10 -13.69
C PHE A 172 18.10 27.04 -12.55
N LYS A 173 18.42 27.70 -11.44
CA LYS A 173 17.58 27.75 -10.24
C LYS A 173 16.95 29.13 -10.10
N PHE A 174 15.63 29.23 -10.22
CA PHE A 174 14.92 30.52 -10.22
C PHE A 174 13.81 30.58 -9.16
N THR A 175 13.88 31.57 -8.26
CA THR A 175 12.83 31.85 -7.26
C THR A 175 11.49 32.24 -7.90
N ARG A 176 11.54 32.91 -9.05
CA ARG A 176 10.38 33.45 -9.78
C ARG A 176 10.70 33.56 -11.27
N TRP A 177 9.70 33.32 -12.10
CA TRP A 177 9.83 33.37 -13.56
C TRP A 177 9.43 34.73 -14.18
N ARG A 178 8.75 35.59 -13.42
CA ARG A 178 8.19 36.86 -13.88
C ARG A 178 8.58 38.06 -13.00
N ALA A 179 8.48 39.25 -13.56
CA ALA A 179 8.39 40.52 -12.83
C ALA A 179 7.37 41.44 -13.52
N LYS A 180 6.51 42.10 -12.74
CA LYS A 180 5.44 43.00 -13.27
C LYS A 180 4.56 42.32 -14.36
N GLY A 181 4.29 41.03 -14.22
CA GLY A 181 3.49 40.23 -15.16
C GLY A 181 4.25 39.66 -16.37
N GLN A 182 5.40 40.23 -16.76
CA GLN A 182 6.21 39.78 -17.90
C GLN A 182 7.27 38.75 -17.47
N ALA A 183 7.73 37.90 -18.40
CA ALA A 183 8.86 37.01 -18.16
C ALA A 183 10.13 37.79 -17.77
N LEU A 184 10.99 37.20 -16.93
CA LEU A 184 12.31 37.78 -16.64
C LEU A 184 13.23 37.65 -17.89
N PRO A 185 13.80 38.74 -18.42
CA PRO A 185 14.63 38.68 -19.63
C PRO A 185 15.85 37.75 -19.52
N ASP A 186 16.44 37.64 -18.32
CA ASP A 186 17.55 36.72 -18.03
C ASP A 186 17.13 35.24 -18.16
N VAL A 187 15.94 34.88 -17.66
CA VAL A 187 15.38 33.53 -17.78
C VAL A 187 15.13 33.19 -19.25
N VAL A 188 14.49 34.10 -19.99
CA VAL A 188 14.19 33.92 -21.41
C VAL A 188 15.49 33.81 -22.23
N ALA A 189 16.48 34.67 -21.99
CA ALA A 189 17.76 34.63 -22.71
C ALA A 189 18.54 33.33 -22.45
N LYS A 190 18.64 32.88 -21.19
CA LYS A 190 19.27 31.61 -20.82
C LYS A 190 18.56 30.41 -21.45
N TYR A 191 17.23 30.42 -21.45
CA TYR A 191 16.41 29.39 -22.04
C TYR A 191 16.53 29.32 -23.57
N GLN A 192 16.41 30.45 -24.28
CA GLN A 192 16.52 30.52 -25.74
C GLN A 192 17.89 30.05 -26.25
N ALA A 193 18.96 30.30 -25.48
CA ALA A 193 20.32 29.84 -25.80
C ALA A 193 20.49 28.30 -25.85
N LEU A 194 19.56 27.52 -25.27
CA LEU A 194 19.62 26.06 -25.26
C LEU A 194 19.14 25.42 -26.57
N GLY A 195 18.31 26.13 -27.34
CA GLY A 195 17.70 25.62 -28.58
C GLY A 195 16.85 24.37 -28.37
N ALA A 196 16.01 24.33 -27.33
CA ALA A 196 15.12 23.21 -27.03
C ALA A 196 14.05 22.98 -28.13
N GLU A 197 13.74 21.72 -28.40
CA GLU A 197 12.75 21.29 -29.40
C GLU A 197 11.43 20.87 -28.75
N LEU A 198 11.49 20.41 -27.49
CA LEU A 198 10.37 20.10 -26.60
C LEU A 198 10.69 20.56 -25.17
N ASN A 199 9.71 21.10 -24.44
CA ASN A 199 9.78 21.19 -22.98
C ASN A 199 9.05 20.02 -22.32
N VAL A 200 9.63 19.48 -21.26
CA VAL A 200 9.02 18.47 -20.40
C VAL A 200 8.89 19.03 -18.99
N LEU A 201 7.66 19.12 -18.48
CA LEU A 201 7.34 19.63 -17.15
C LEU A 201 6.84 18.47 -16.27
N PRO A 202 7.74 17.70 -15.63
CA PRO A 202 7.37 16.50 -14.90
C PRO A 202 6.73 16.82 -13.55
N PHE A 203 7.14 17.91 -12.89
CA PHE A 203 6.50 18.41 -11.67
C PHE A 203 6.94 19.86 -11.48
N CYS A 204 6.08 20.84 -11.76
CA CYS A 204 6.40 22.26 -11.60
C CYS A 204 5.40 22.95 -10.67
N SER A 205 5.91 23.67 -9.67
CA SER A 205 5.13 24.38 -8.65
C SER A 205 4.74 25.81 -9.04
N GLN A 206 5.17 26.29 -10.21
CA GLN A 206 4.90 27.65 -10.69
C GLN A 206 4.41 27.65 -12.14
N PHE A 207 3.42 28.48 -12.44
CA PHE A 207 2.97 28.70 -13.81
C PHE A 207 4.09 29.35 -14.65
N ILE A 208 4.54 28.70 -15.72
CA ILE A 208 5.68 29.14 -16.55
C ILE A 208 5.26 30.28 -17.52
N PRO A 209 6.17 31.15 -18.00
CA PRO A 209 5.85 32.17 -19.01
C PRO A 209 5.52 31.58 -20.39
N MET A 210 4.57 32.19 -21.10
CA MET A 210 4.18 31.71 -22.43
C MET A 210 5.30 31.86 -23.46
N GLU A 211 6.17 32.86 -23.30
CA GLU A 211 7.40 33.04 -24.10
C GLU A 211 8.42 31.89 -23.95
N ILE A 212 8.17 30.96 -23.02
CA ILE A 212 8.95 29.75 -22.76
C ILE A 212 8.12 28.51 -23.10
N ILE A 213 6.83 28.47 -22.71
CA ILE A 213 5.92 27.37 -23.03
C ILE A 213 5.74 27.16 -24.54
N SER A 214 5.57 28.24 -25.32
CA SER A 214 5.29 28.16 -26.76
C SER A 214 6.54 28.28 -27.64
N ALA A 215 7.74 28.29 -27.04
CA ALA A 215 9.00 28.48 -27.77
C ALA A 215 9.57 27.22 -28.46
N PRO A 216 9.46 25.99 -27.91
CA PRO A 216 9.94 24.79 -28.60
C PRO A 216 9.08 24.47 -29.83
N ARG A 217 9.67 23.87 -30.86
CA ARG A 217 8.95 23.44 -32.07
C ARG A 217 7.78 22.48 -31.77
N TYR A 218 7.94 21.61 -30.79
CA TYR A 218 6.89 20.69 -30.33
C TYR A 218 6.08 21.26 -29.17
N GLY A 219 6.33 22.49 -28.72
CA GLY A 219 5.69 23.09 -27.55
C GLY A 219 6.13 22.45 -26.23
N SER A 220 5.22 22.40 -25.26
CA SER A 220 5.48 21.90 -23.90
C SER A 220 4.46 20.85 -23.49
N ILE A 221 4.90 19.82 -22.77
CA ILE A 221 4.00 18.85 -22.10
C ILE A 221 4.17 18.88 -20.59
N ILE A 222 3.05 18.74 -19.88
CA ILE A 222 2.95 18.81 -18.43
C ILE A 222 2.38 17.49 -17.89
N TYR A 223 2.95 16.98 -16.79
CA TYR A 223 2.33 15.92 -15.99
C TYR A 223 1.43 16.54 -14.92
N HIS A 224 0.21 16.01 -14.81
CA HIS A 224 -0.79 16.43 -13.84
C HIS A 224 -1.36 15.22 -13.08
N PRO A 225 -1.29 15.16 -11.74
CA PRO A 225 -1.69 13.98 -10.97
C PRO A 225 -3.20 13.94 -10.66
N SER A 226 -4.03 14.12 -11.70
CA SER A 226 -5.46 13.77 -11.69
C SER A 226 -5.93 13.34 -13.07
N LEU A 227 -7.20 12.92 -13.16
CA LEU A 227 -7.92 12.65 -14.41
C LEU A 227 -8.54 13.96 -14.93
N LEU A 228 -7.76 14.78 -15.63
CA LEU A 228 -8.25 16.01 -16.26
C LEU A 228 -9.46 15.72 -17.18
N PRO A 229 -10.50 16.57 -17.16
CA PRO A 229 -10.54 17.95 -16.66
C PRO A 229 -10.81 18.09 -15.16
N ARG A 230 -10.97 17.00 -14.41
CA ARG A 230 -11.24 17.03 -12.97
C ARG A 230 -9.97 17.37 -12.18
N HIS A 231 -10.12 18.20 -11.15
CA HIS A 231 -9.04 18.66 -10.27
C HIS A 231 -7.90 19.38 -11.01
N ARG A 232 -8.22 20.40 -11.81
CA ARG A 232 -7.22 21.41 -12.26
C ARG A 232 -6.66 22.15 -11.05
N GLY A 233 -5.40 22.56 -11.07
CA GLY A 233 -4.72 23.22 -9.96
C GLY A 233 -3.80 22.30 -9.13
N ALA A 234 -3.00 22.93 -8.26
CA ALA A 234 -1.75 22.35 -7.76
C ALA A 234 -1.86 21.14 -6.81
N SER A 235 -2.96 21.03 -6.05
CA SER A 235 -3.13 20.00 -5.00
C SER A 235 -4.10 18.89 -5.42
N SER A 236 -4.10 18.52 -6.69
CA SER A 236 -5.11 17.65 -7.28
C SER A 236 -5.20 16.24 -6.65
N ILE A 237 -4.10 15.69 -6.13
CA ILE A 237 -4.10 14.44 -5.35
C ILE A 237 -4.87 14.63 -4.03
N ASN A 238 -4.64 15.73 -3.31
CA ASN A 238 -5.38 16.06 -2.10
C ASN A 238 -6.88 16.12 -2.40
N TRP A 239 -7.28 16.85 -3.45
CA TRP A 239 -8.68 17.07 -3.78
C TRP A 239 -9.40 15.81 -4.30
N THR A 240 -8.70 14.92 -5.01
CA THR A 240 -9.21 13.59 -5.39
C THR A 240 -9.64 12.79 -4.15
N LEU A 241 -8.80 12.78 -3.11
CA LEU A 241 -9.04 12.02 -1.88
C LEU A 241 -10.04 12.72 -0.94
N ILE A 242 -9.97 14.06 -0.81
CA ILE A 242 -10.90 14.88 -0.02
C ILE A 242 -12.35 14.71 -0.51
N HIS A 243 -12.57 14.66 -1.82
CA HIS A 243 -13.91 14.46 -2.40
C HIS A 243 -14.38 12.98 -2.39
N GLY A 244 -13.55 12.04 -1.92
CA GLY A 244 -13.91 10.63 -1.84
C GLY A 244 -13.97 9.93 -3.21
N ASP A 245 -13.16 10.36 -4.19
CA ASP A 245 -13.18 9.76 -5.51
C ASP A 245 -12.77 8.29 -5.48
N LYS A 246 -13.50 7.48 -6.26
CA LYS A 246 -13.26 6.03 -6.39
C LYS A 246 -12.20 5.70 -7.44
N LYS A 247 -11.87 6.68 -8.29
CA LYS A 247 -10.89 6.61 -9.35
C LYS A 247 -9.91 7.76 -9.21
N ALA A 248 -8.63 7.45 -9.21
CA ALA A 248 -7.56 8.41 -9.31
C ALA A 248 -6.78 8.16 -10.59
N GLY A 249 -5.82 9.02 -10.90
CA GLY A 249 -4.98 8.83 -12.06
C GLY A 249 -4.09 10.03 -12.33
N PHE A 250 -3.43 10.00 -13.46
CA PHE A 250 -2.65 11.14 -13.94
C PHE A 250 -2.87 11.35 -15.43
N THR A 251 -2.57 12.57 -15.87
CA THR A 251 -2.69 13.01 -17.25
C THR A 251 -1.36 13.62 -17.70
N ILE A 252 -0.94 13.32 -18.93
CA ILE A 252 0.04 14.14 -19.66
C ILE A 252 -0.72 14.97 -20.67
N PHE A 253 -0.57 16.29 -20.62
CA PHE A 253 -1.29 17.22 -21.50
C PHE A 253 -0.34 18.24 -22.14
N TRP A 254 -0.78 18.83 -23.24
CA TRP A 254 -0.10 19.90 -23.95
C TRP A 254 -0.43 21.24 -23.30
N ALA A 255 0.58 22.01 -22.92
CA ALA A 255 0.38 23.31 -22.31
C ALA A 255 -0.22 24.33 -23.30
N ASP A 256 -1.21 25.07 -22.82
CA ASP A 256 -1.89 26.20 -23.44
C ASP A 256 -1.71 27.47 -22.59
N ASP A 257 -2.52 28.52 -22.81
CA ASP A 257 -2.48 29.77 -22.04
C ASP A 257 -3.43 29.82 -20.83
N GLY A 258 -4.27 28.79 -20.65
CA GLY A 258 -5.08 28.58 -19.45
C GLY A 258 -4.35 27.80 -18.33
N LEU A 259 -5.12 27.35 -17.33
CA LEU A 259 -4.59 26.61 -16.18
C LEU A 259 -5.10 25.16 -16.24
N ASP A 260 -4.21 24.26 -16.64
CA ASP A 260 -4.45 22.82 -16.81
C ASP A 260 -5.61 22.48 -17.77
N THR A 261 -5.80 23.33 -18.80
CA THR A 261 -6.92 23.29 -19.76
C THR A 261 -6.59 22.63 -21.10
N GLY A 262 -5.32 22.63 -21.52
CA GLY A 262 -4.91 22.21 -22.86
C GLY A 262 -5.09 20.72 -23.18
N ASP A 263 -5.00 20.41 -24.49
CA ASP A 263 -5.23 19.08 -25.09
C ASP A 263 -4.53 17.94 -24.32
N LEU A 264 -5.24 16.85 -24.05
CA LEU A 264 -4.66 15.66 -23.46
C LEU A 264 -3.83 14.90 -24.51
N LEU A 265 -2.68 14.37 -24.08
CA LEU A 265 -1.80 13.50 -24.87
C LEU A 265 -2.01 12.04 -24.46
N LEU A 266 -1.98 11.74 -23.16
CA LEU A 266 -2.39 10.46 -22.58
C LEU A 266 -2.86 10.60 -21.14
N GLN A 267 -3.63 9.64 -20.66
CA GLN A 267 -4.17 9.59 -19.30
C GLN A 267 -4.18 8.12 -18.82
N LYS A 268 -3.97 7.88 -17.52
CA LYS A 268 -4.07 6.54 -16.91
C LYS A 268 -4.77 6.63 -15.56
N GLU A 269 -5.70 5.71 -15.31
CA GLU A 269 -6.45 5.60 -14.06
C GLU A 269 -5.99 4.43 -13.17
N CYS A 270 -6.36 4.50 -11.90
CA CYS A 270 -6.35 3.41 -10.93
C CYS A 270 -7.55 3.53 -9.97
N ASP A 271 -7.86 2.44 -9.27
CA ASP A 271 -8.81 2.49 -8.17
C ASP A 271 -8.20 3.13 -6.92
N VAL A 272 -9.00 3.95 -6.24
CA VAL A 272 -8.68 4.50 -4.91
C VAL A 272 -9.16 3.51 -3.86
N LEU A 273 -8.26 3.09 -2.97
CA LEU A 273 -8.63 2.25 -1.83
C LEU A 273 -9.28 3.11 -0.73
N PRO A 274 -10.14 2.55 0.14
CA PRO A 274 -10.84 3.34 1.16
C PRO A 274 -9.89 4.20 2.01
N ASP A 275 -8.85 3.57 2.55
CA ASP A 275 -7.88 4.21 3.44
C ASP A 275 -6.66 4.80 2.67
N ASP A 276 -6.78 5.06 1.36
CA ASP A 276 -5.66 5.68 0.60
C ASP A 276 -5.38 7.11 1.07
N THR A 277 -4.12 7.38 1.34
CA THR A 277 -3.57 8.71 1.63
C THR A 277 -2.92 9.32 0.39
N VAL A 278 -2.60 10.62 0.42
CA VAL A 278 -1.82 11.28 -0.64
C VAL A 278 -0.50 10.53 -0.85
N ASN A 279 0.14 10.08 0.23
CA ASN A 279 1.40 9.36 0.18
C ASN A 279 1.28 7.93 -0.39
N THR A 280 0.25 7.15 -0.03
CA THR A 280 0.08 5.78 -0.54
C THR A 280 -0.33 5.77 -2.00
N LEU A 281 -1.27 6.63 -2.40
CA LEU A 281 -1.70 6.76 -3.80
C LEU A 281 -0.56 7.25 -4.70
N TYR A 282 0.23 8.22 -4.21
CA TYR A 282 1.39 8.73 -4.94
C TYR A 282 2.44 7.63 -5.15
N SER A 283 2.89 6.97 -4.08
CA SER A 283 3.95 5.96 -4.15
C SER A 283 3.51 4.66 -4.86
N ARG A 284 2.26 4.23 -4.69
CA ARG A 284 1.74 3.00 -5.34
C ARG A 284 1.58 3.16 -6.85
N PHE A 285 1.09 4.31 -7.31
CA PHE A 285 0.66 4.46 -8.71
C PHE A 285 1.15 5.73 -9.39
N LEU A 286 0.86 6.92 -8.84
CA LEU A 286 1.07 8.17 -9.57
C LEU A 286 2.56 8.42 -9.88
N PHE A 287 3.45 8.12 -8.94
CA PHE A 287 4.90 8.18 -9.17
C PHE A 287 5.37 7.13 -10.21
N PRO A 288 5.27 5.80 -9.97
CA PRO A 288 5.87 4.81 -10.85
C PRO A 288 5.22 4.73 -12.24
N GLU A 289 3.91 4.97 -12.35
CA GLU A 289 3.23 5.00 -13.65
C GLU A 289 3.30 6.37 -14.32
N GLY A 290 3.38 7.47 -13.55
CA GLY A 290 3.55 8.83 -14.08
C GLY A 290 4.88 9.03 -14.78
N VAL A 291 6.00 8.53 -14.21
CA VAL A 291 7.31 8.55 -14.87
C VAL A 291 7.25 7.80 -16.21
N LYS A 292 6.70 6.57 -16.22
CA LYS A 292 6.51 5.77 -17.44
C LYS A 292 5.61 6.48 -18.45
N GLY A 293 4.55 7.14 -17.98
CA GLY A 293 3.62 7.91 -18.80
C GLY A 293 4.28 9.11 -19.48
N MET A 294 5.11 9.87 -18.75
CA MET A 294 5.85 11.00 -19.32
C MET A 294 6.87 10.52 -20.37
N VAL A 295 7.62 9.45 -20.09
CA VAL A 295 8.57 8.86 -21.05
C VAL A 295 7.84 8.35 -22.30
N GLN A 296 6.71 7.66 -22.14
CA GLN A 296 5.84 7.24 -23.24
C GLN A 296 5.33 8.43 -24.07
N ALA A 297 4.93 9.52 -23.41
CA ALA A 297 4.46 10.73 -24.09
C ALA A 297 5.55 11.35 -24.97
N VAL A 298 6.77 11.52 -24.44
CA VAL A 298 7.91 12.04 -25.21
C VAL A 298 8.25 11.12 -26.39
N ARG A 299 8.23 9.79 -26.21
CA ARG A 299 8.46 8.84 -27.30
C ARG A 299 7.40 8.97 -28.40
N LEU A 300 6.13 9.14 -28.04
CA LEU A 300 5.05 9.39 -29.01
C LEU A 300 5.25 10.69 -29.80
N ILE A 301 5.83 11.73 -29.19
CA ILE A 301 6.19 12.98 -29.88
C ILE A 301 7.34 12.72 -30.87
N ALA A 302 8.40 12.04 -30.43
CA ALA A 302 9.53 11.69 -31.29
C ALA A 302 9.16 10.76 -32.48
N GLU A 303 8.14 9.92 -32.30
CA GLU A 303 7.56 9.09 -33.36
C GLU A 303 6.56 9.82 -34.27
N GLY A 304 6.17 11.07 -33.94
CA GLY A 304 5.16 11.84 -34.68
C GLY A 304 3.72 11.33 -34.51
N LYS A 305 3.42 10.68 -33.38
CA LYS A 305 2.16 9.95 -33.09
C LYS A 305 1.44 10.43 -31.83
N ALA A 306 1.94 11.47 -31.17
CA ALA A 306 1.35 12.01 -29.94
C ALA A 306 -0.08 12.53 -30.19
N PRO A 307 -1.10 12.04 -29.44
CA PRO A 307 -2.46 12.53 -29.55
C PRO A 307 -2.59 14.01 -29.15
N ARG A 308 -3.64 14.65 -29.67
CA ARG A 308 -4.21 15.89 -29.14
C ARG A 308 -5.71 15.67 -28.97
N LEU A 309 -6.16 15.58 -27.73
CA LEU A 309 -7.53 15.29 -27.35
C LEU A 309 -8.05 16.47 -26.50
N PRO A 310 -8.82 17.41 -27.07
CA PRO A 310 -9.36 18.53 -26.31
C PRO A 310 -10.10 18.08 -25.05
N GLN A 311 -9.90 18.79 -23.94
CA GLN A 311 -10.59 18.47 -22.70
C GLN A 311 -12.10 18.73 -22.84
N PRO A 312 -12.96 17.85 -22.31
CA PRO A 312 -14.38 18.17 -22.16
C PRO A 312 -14.58 19.24 -21.06
N GLU A 313 -15.65 20.02 -21.16
CA GLU A 313 -16.12 20.88 -20.07
C GLU A 313 -16.91 20.09 -19.01
N GLU A 314 -17.46 18.93 -19.38
CA GLU A 314 -18.17 18.05 -18.46
C GLU A 314 -17.19 17.42 -17.45
N GLY A 315 -17.51 17.54 -16.16
CA GLY A 315 -16.66 17.07 -15.07
C GLY A 315 -15.46 17.97 -14.73
N ALA A 316 -15.31 19.11 -15.40
CA ALA A 316 -14.23 20.07 -15.11
C ALA A 316 -14.37 20.66 -13.70
N THR A 317 -13.30 20.60 -12.90
CA THR A 317 -13.23 21.26 -11.58
C THR A 317 -11.87 21.93 -11.39
N TYR A 318 -11.82 22.91 -10.50
CA TYR A 318 -10.60 23.62 -10.12
C TYR A 318 -10.58 23.86 -8.62
N GLU A 319 -9.45 23.57 -7.98
CA GLU A 319 -9.24 23.83 -6.56
C GLU A 319 -7.87 24.45 -6.26
N GLY A 320 -7.78 25.14 -5.12
CA GLY A 320 -6.56 25.84 -4.69
C GLY A 320 -5.45 24.92 -4.20
N ILE A 321 -4.27 25.50 -3.99
CA ILE A 321 -3.17 24.82 -3.27
C ILE A 321 -3.57 24.58 -1.81
N GLN A 322 -3.46 23.33 -1.37
CA GLN A 322 -3.75 22.93 0.00
C GLN A 322 -2.51 23.16 0.89
N LYS A 323 -2.68 23.95 1.95
CA LYS A 323 -1.63 24.34 2.90
C LYS A 323 -2.01 23.95 4.32
N LYS A 324 -1.10 24.12 5.29
CA LYS A 324 -1.40 23.83 6.69
C LYS A 324 -2.58 24.66 7.17
N GLU A 325 -2.65 25.94 6.81
CA GLU A 325 -3.72 26.85 7.24
C GLU A 325 -5.11 26.40 6.72
N THR A 326 -5.17 25.82 5.52
CA THR A 326 -6.40 25.34 4.88
C THR A 326 -6.71 23.86 5.15
N ALA A 327 -5.89 23.18 5.95
CA ALA A 327 -6.07 21.77 6.34
C ALA A 327 -6.73 21.58 7.72
N ARG A 328 -7.22 22.66 8.36
CA ARG A 328 -7.99 22.57 9.61
C ARG A 328 -9.24 21.72 9.37
N ILE A 329 -9.48 20.74 10.24
CA ILE A 329 -10.66 19.86 10.16
C ILE A 329 -11.92 20.69 10.43
N ASN A 330 -12.88 20.65 9.49
CA ASN A 330 -14.25 21.02 9.78
C ASN A 330 -14.99 19.79 10.35
N TRP A 331 -15.41 19.88 11.60
CA TRP A 331 -16.09 18.82 12.34
C TRP A 331 -17.60 18.73 12.08
N GLU A 332 -18.21 19.75 11.44
CA GLU A 332 -19.64 19.74 11.07
C GLU A 332 -19.87 18.93 9.79
N GLN A 333 -19.37 17.68 9.77
CA GLN A 333 -19.37 16.79 8.61
C GLN A 333 -19.57 15.32 9.01
N PRO A 334 -20.08 14.45 8.11
CA PRO A 334 -20.13 13.01 8.31
C PRO A 334 -18.75 12.39 8.53
N ALA A 335 -18.67 11.26 9.24
CA ALA A 335 -17.38 10.63 9.56
C ALA A 335 -16.57 10.25 8.30
N GLU A 336 -17.25 9.85 7.22
CA GLU A 336 -16.62 9.58 5.91
C GLU A 336 -15.94 10.82 5.33
N ALA A 337 -16.57 11.99 5.42
CA ALA A 337 -15.99 13.25 4.95
C ALA A 337 -14.81 13.71 5.81
N ILE A 338 -14.86 13.49 7.13
CA ILE A 338 -13.73 13.77 8.04
C ILE A 338 -12.55 12.82 7.74
N HIS A 339 -12.82 11.54 7.50
CA HIS A 339 -11.82 10.55 7.11
C HIS A 339 -11.18 10.89 5.74
N ASN A 340 -11.99 11.22 4.73
CA ASN A 340 -11.54 11.68 3.42
C ASN A 340 -10.68 12.97 3.54
N TRP A 341 -11.06 13.89 4.42
CA TRP A 341 -10.27 15.08 4.71
C TRP A 341 -8.92 14.73 5.36
N ILE A 342 -8.86 13.80 6.32
CA ILE A 342 -7.60 13.41 6.95
C ILE A 342 -6.67 12.74 5.93
N ARG A 343 -7.12 11.66 5.27
CA ARG A 343 -6.28 10.91 4.31
C ARG A 343 -5.89 11.75 3.09
N GLY A 344 -6.77 12.64 2.63
CA GLY A 344 -6.50 13.61 1.57
C GLY A 344 -5.56 14.75 1.97
N ASN A 345 -5.10 14.81 3.22
CA ASN A 345 -4.02 15.69 3.67
C ASN A 345 -2.81 14.90 4.22
N ASP A 346 -2.78 13.58 4.08
CA ASP A 346 -1.79 12.69 4.70
C ASP A 346 -0.72 12.23 3.69
N LYS A 347 0.59 12.47 3.87
CA LYS A 347 1.27 13.11 5.02
C LYS A 347 1.39 14.64 4.91
N VAL A 348 1.03 15.24 3.76
CA VAL A 348 1.23 16.67 3.47
C VAL A 348 -0.09 17.33 3.04
N PRO A 349 -0.50 18.46 3.66
CA PRO A 349 0.13 19.20 4.77
C PRO A 349 -0.20 18.68 6.19
N GLY A 350 -0.95 17.59 6.30
CA GLY A 350 -1.46 17.01 7.55
C GLY A 350 -2.69 17.76 8.08
N ALA A 351 -3.85 17.09 8.09
CA ALA A 351 -5.09 17.64 8.65
C ALA A 351 -5.01 17.80 10.17
N TRP A 352 -5.53 18.90 10.73
CA TRP A 352 -5.32 19.23 12.15
C TRP A 352 -6.53 19.86 12.83
N THR A 353 -6.51 19.81 14.17
CA THR A 353 -7.44 20.52 15.05
C THR A 353 -6.70 21.14 16.23
N GLU A 354 -7.32 22.10 16.91
CA GLU A 354 -6.94 22.47 18.28
C GLU A 354 -7.55 21.45 19.25
N ALA A 355 -6.76 20.92 20.19
CA ALA A 355 -7.18 20.03 21.27
C ALA A 355 -6.09 19.97 22.35
N CYS A 356 -6.45 19.65 23.61
CA CYS A 356 -5.50 19.54 24.73
C CYS A 356 -4.54 20.74 24.90
N GLY A 357 -4.96 21.95 24.50
CA GLY A 357 -4.16 23.18 24.59
C GLY A 357 -3.14 23.41 23.46
N GLN A 358 -3.09 22.54 22.44
CA GLN A 358 -2.14 22.59 21.33
C GLN A 358 -2.81 22.27 19.98
N LYS A 359 -2.07 22.34 18.87
CA LYS A 359 -2.47 21.76 17.59
C LYS A 359 -2.11 20.27 17.53
N LEU A 360 -3.10 19.42 17.30
CA LEU A 360 -2.90 18.01 16.97
C LEU A 360 -3.14 17.81 15.47
N THR A 361 -2.17 17.19 14.78
CA THR A 361 -2.31 16.77 13.38
C THR A 361 -2.57 15.27 13.32
N PHE A 362 -3.49 14.81 12.47
CA PHE A 362 -3.93 13.42 12.40
C PHE A 362 -3.47 12.73 11.10
N PHE A 363 -3.09 11.46 11.23
CA PHE A 363 -2.57 10.62 10.15
C PHE A 363 -3.06 9.17 10.30
N ASN A 364 -2.96 8.39 9.22
CA ASN A 364 -3.34 6.98 9.12
C ASN A 364 -4.77 6.74 9.64
N SER A 365 -5.74 7.40 8.99
CA SER A 365 -7.16 7.25 9.32
C SER A 365 -7.81 6.05 8.61
N THR A 366 -8.77 5.41 9.26
CA THR A 366 -9.63 4.38 8.65
C THR A 366 -11.08 4.49 9.12
N LEU A 367 -12.03 4.12 8.27
CA LEU A 367 -13.44 3.91 8.62
C LEU A 367 -13.72 2.49 9.15
N ASN A 368 -12.75 1.58 9.09
CA ASN A 368 -12.92 0.21 9.61
C ASN A 368 -12.84 0.18 11.14
N THR A 369 -13.94 0.60 11.78
CA THR A 369 -14.12 0.60 13.24
C THR A 369 -14.90 -0.62 13.75
N ALA A 370 -14.99 -1.69 12.95
CA ALA A 370 -15.74 -2.89 13.28
C ALA A 370 -15.19 -3.58 14.54
N GLY A 371 -16.03 -3.73 15.56
CA GLY A 371 -15.64 -4.32 16.85
C GLY A 371 -14.95 -3.34 17.82
N LEU A 372 -14.59 -2.14 17.38
CA LEU A 372 -14.08 -1.10 18.27
C LEU A 372 -15.22 -0.50 19.10
N VAL A 373 -14.91 -0.19 20.36
CA VAL A 373 -15.81 0.54 21.29
C VAL A 373 -15.12 1.82 21.78
N PRO A 374 -15.85 2.92 21.99
CA PRO A 374 -15.31 4.17 22.51
C PRO A 374 -15.10 4.09 24.03
N GLU A 375 -14.23 3.18 24.45
CA GLU A 375 -13.84 2.94 25.84
C GLU A 375 -12.35 3.26 26.00
N GLY A 376 -12.04 4.22 26.87
CA GLY A 376 -10.71 4.82 26.98
C GLY A 376 -10.79 6.24 27.52
N GLU A 377 -9.73 7.04 27.32
CA GLU A 377 -9.65 8.41 27.83
C GLU A 377 -10.18 9.42 26.80
N ALA A 378 -11.02 10.36 27.25
CA ALA A 378 -11.71 11.28 26.35
C ALA A 378 -10.82 12.48 25.95
N VAL A 379 -10.85 12.83 24.66
CA VAL A 379 -10.20 14.02 24.10
C VAL A 379 -11.28 15.08 23.81
N PRO A 380 -11.37 16.17 24.60
CA PRO A 380 -12.24 17.29 24.28
C PRO A 380 -11.68 18.03 23.07
N ILE A 381 -12.42 18.00 21.95
CA ILE A 381 -12.07 18.70 20.71
C ILE A 381 -13.12 19.80 20.46
N PRO A 382 -12.76 21.09 20.56
CA PRO A 382 -13.68 22.19 20.28
C PRO A 382 -14.27 22.13 18.86
N GLY A 383 -15.59 22.15 18.77
CA GLY A 383 -16.34 22.05 17.51
C GLY A 383 -16.68 20.62 17.07
N ALA A 384 -16.09 19.58 17.68
CA ALA A 384 -16.48 18.20 17.40
C ALA A 384 -17.87 17.89 17.95
N HIS A 385 -18.67 17.12 17.20
CA HIS A 385 -20.01 16.69 17.62
C HIS A 385 -19.96 15.92 18.96
N ARG A 386 -18.91 15.12 19.16
CA ARG A 386 -18.60 14.42 20.39
C ARG A 386 -17.09 14.47 20.67
N PRO A 387 -16.65 14.37 21.95
CA PRO A 387 -15.25 14.15 22.27
C PRO A 387 -14.70 12.90 21.57
N GLY A 388 -13.43 12.95 21.15
CA GLY A 388 -12.72 11.75 20.72
C GLY A 388 -12.42 10.84 21.91
N VAL A 389 -12.05 9.58 21.65
CA VAL A 389 -11.63 8.63 22.70
C VAL A 389 -10.33 7.94 22.32
N VAL A 390 -9.31 8.07 23.16
CA VAL A 390 -8.04 7.35 23.05
C VAL A 390 -8.24 5.93 23.55
N THR A 391 -8.23 4.99 22.60
CA THR A 391 -8.33 3.54 22.83
C THR A 391 -6.97 2.88 22.60
N LYS A 392 -6.83 1.58 22.92
CA LYS A 392 -5.63 0.80 22.54
C LYS A 392 -5.34 0.83 21.03
N ALA A 393 -6.37 0.89 20.19
CA ALA A 393 -6.25 0.87 18.73
C ALA A 393 -5.92 2.24 18.11
N GLY A 394 -6.00 3.33 18.90
CA GLY A 394 -5.84 4.70 18.43
C GLY A 394 -6.95 5.64 18.91
N LEU A 395 -7.02 6.84 18.33
CA LEU A 395 -8.01 7.85 18.63
C LEU A 395 -9.27 7.62 17.78
N LEU A 396 -10.36 7.22 18.42
CA LEU A 396 -11.69 7.24 17.81
C LEU A 396 -12.22 8.67 17.77
N LEU A 397 -12.81 9.05 16.64
CA LEU A 397 -13.45 10.34 16.37
C LEU A 397 -14.85 10.11 15.81
N PHE A 398 -15.70 11.13 15.91
CA PHE A 398 -17.10 11.07 15.48
C PHE A 398 -17.43 12.16 14.46
N GLY A 399 -18.23 11.82 13.45
CA GLY A 399 -18.90 12.81 12.60
C GLY A 399 -20.17 13.39 13.24
N ASN A 400 -20.79 14.33 12.54
CA ASN A 400 -22.13 14.85 12.88
C ASN A 400 -23.26 13.84 12.58
N ASP A 401 -22.91 12.69 12.01
CA ASP A 401 -23.74 11.51 11.74
C ASP A 401 -23.60 10.40 12.80
N ASP A 402 -22.88 10.70 13.90
CA ASP A 402 -22.52 9.76 14.99
C ASP A 402 -21.72 8.52 14.54
N GLN A 403 -21.28 8.47 13.28
CA GLN A 403 -20.41 7.40 12.78
C GLN A 403 -18.99 7.61 13.29
N MET A 404 -18.25 6.50 13.41
CA MET A 404 -16.89 6.49 13.93
C MET A 404 -15.86 6.38 12.80
N LEU A 405 -14.78 7.15 12.93
CA LEU A 405 -13.52 6.90 12.26
C LEU A 405 -12.42 6.68 13.31
N LEU A 406 -11.37 5.94 12.93
CA LEU A 406 -10.16 5.79 13.72
C LEU A 406 -9.05 6.67 13.11
N VAL A 407 -8.19 7.21 13.98
CA VAL A 407 -6.90 7.82 13.65
C VAL A 407 -5.83 7.04 14.40
N LYS A 408 -4.85 6.47 13.68
CA LYS A 408 -3.79 5.65 14.28
C LYS A 408 -2.59 6.46 14.78
N ASN A 409 -2.29 7.61 14.17
CA ASN A 409 -1.09 8.40 14.46
C ASN A 409 -1.43 9.90 14.62
N ILE A 410 -0.77 10.56 15.58
CA ILE A 410 -0.94 11.99 15.87
C ILE A 410 0.43 12.65 15.88
N GLN A 411 0.55 13.82 15.25
CA GLN A 411 1.71 14.71 15.44
C GLN A 411 1.32 15.87 16.37
N LEU A 412 2.16 16.10 17.38
CA LEU A 412 2.07 17.19 18.35
C LEU A 412 2.62 18.50 17.76
N GLU A 413 2.38 19.63 18.43
CA GLU A 413 2.77 20.96 17.91
C GLU A 413 4.29 21.21 17.90
N ASP A 414 5.09 20.39 18.60
CA ASP A 414 6.56 20.36 18.55
C ASP A 414 7.15 19.56 17.35
N GLY A 415 6.26 18.96 16.55
CA GLY A 415 6.58 18.12 15.40
C GLY A 415 6.74 16.63 15.70
N LYS A 416 6.64 16.19 16.96
CA LYS A 416 6.78 14.77 17.31
C LYS A 416 5.55 13.96 16.89
N MET A 417 5.74 12.85 16.17
CA MET A 417 4.69 11.86 15.92
C MET A 417 4.59 10.87 17.08
N ILE A 418 3.38 10.46 17.46
CA ILE A 418 3.10 9.42 18.45
C ILE A 418 1.94 8.52 18.00
N PRO A 419 1.88 7.25 18.44
CA PRO A 419 0.68 6.44 18.26
C PRO A 419 -0.48 7.12 18.98
N ALA A 420 -1.64 7.19 18.32
CA ALA A 420 -2.80 7.89 18.86
C ALA A 420 -3.32 7.26 20.18
N SER A 421 -3.02 5.97 20.40
CA SER A 421 -3.27 5.21 21.63
C SER A 421 -2.40 5.64 22.82
N GLN A 422 -1.35 6.42 22.57
CA GLN A 422 -0.37 6.88 23.58
C GLN A 422 -0.51 8.38 23.93
N LEU A 423 -1.49 9.10 23.37
CA LEU A 423 -1.66 10.57 23.51
C LEU A 423 -1.62 11.08 24.97
N PHE A 424 -2.14 10.31 25.93
CA PHE A 424 -2.16 10.65 27.36
C PHE A 424 -1.09 9.92 28.19
N ARG A 425 -0.34 8.99 27.58
CA ARG A 425 0.81 8.37 28.26
C ARG A 425 1.98 9.33 28.18
N GLY A 426 2.41 9.86 29.32
CA GLY A 426 3.75 10.42 29.44
C GLY A 426 4.77 9.39 28.97
N MET A 427 5.83 9.83 28.30
CA MET A 427 6.84 8.93 27.74
C MET A 427 7.44 8.07 28.85
N ASP A 428 7.20 6.76 28.79
CA ASP A 428 7.93 5.78 29.60
C ASP A 428 9.32 5.58 28.99
N ASN A 429 10.11 6.65 29.09
CA ASN A 429 11.53 6.71 28.75
C ASN A 429 12.35 6.17 29.93
N SER A 430 11.98 4.96 30.37
CA SER A 430 12.93 4.01 30.93
C SER A 430 13.95 3.68 29.83
N ALA A 431 14.98 4.53 29.72
CA ALA A 431 16.05 4.39 28.76
C ALA A 431 16.67 2.99 28.89
N LEU A 432 16.58 2.21 27.82
CA LEU A 432 17.00 0.81 27.85
C LEU A 432 18.52 0.75 28.06
N GLU A 433 18.94 0.05 29.10
CA GLU A 433 20.34 -0.36 29.22
C GLU A 433 20.65 -1.29 28.04
N LEU A 434 21.53 -0.83 27.15
CA LEU A 434 21.89 -1.53 25.91
C LEU A 434 23.00 -2.54 26.16
N THR A 435 22.93 -3.70 25.49
CA THR A 435 24.01 -4.68 25.46
C THR A 435 25.18 -4.19 24.59
N GLU A 436 26.35 -4.82 24.71
CA GLU A 436 27.50 -4.50 23.84
C GLU A 436 27.19 -4.71 22.34
N GLU A 437 26.32 -5.67 22.03
CA GLU A 437 25.84 -5.99 20.69
C GLU A 437 24.85 -4.91 20.18
N GLU A 438 23.89 -4.50 21.01
CA GLU A 438 22.96 -3.40 20.69
C GLU A 438 23.67 -2.04 20.55
N LEU A 439 24.74 -1.81 21.32
CA LEU A 439 25.61 -0.63 21.17
C LEU A 439 26.36 -0.64 19.84
N ALA A 440 26.86 -1.81 19.41
CA ALA A 440 27.49 -1.97 18.09
C ALA A 440 26.49 -1.74 16.94
N THR A 441 25.27 -2.28 17.07
CA THR A 441 24.16 -2.03 16.13
C THR A 441 23.80 -0.54 16.09
N ALA A 442 23.67 0.11 17.25
CA ALA A 442 23.37 1.53 17.32
C ALA A 442 24.41 2.38 16.59
N GLU A 443 25.71 2.10 16.77
CA GLU A 443 26.77 2.86 16.10
C GLU A 443 26.81 2.61 14.56
N ALA A 444 26.46 1.40 14.11
CA ALA A 444 26.27 1.12 12.69
C ALA A 444 25.10 1.92 12.08
N VAL A 445 23.98 2.03 12.81
CA VAL A 445 22.82 2.85 12.45
C VAL A 445 23.14 4.36 12.51
N ARG A 446 23.96 4.81 13.47
CA ARG A 446 24.51 6.18 13.52
C ARG A 446 25.31 6.50 12.26
N GLY A 447 26.06 5.51 11.76
CA GLY A 447 26.71 5.54 10.45
C GLY A 447 25.74 5.70 9.27
N ALA A 448 24.59 5.02 9.27
CA ALA A 448 23.55 5.18 8.24
C ALA A 448 22.93 6.60 8.27
N TRP A 449 22.54 7.08 9.45
CA TRP A 449 22.05 8.45 9.62
C TRP A 449 23.05 9.49 9.09
N LYS A 450 24.34 9.33 9.38
CA LYS A 450 25.39 10.24 8.88
C LYS A 450 25.61 10.17 7.35
N ARG A 451 25.33 9.03 6.71
CA ARG A 451 25.33 8.90 5.23
C ARG A 451 24.08 9.50 4.58
N ILE A 452 23.03 9.77 5.35
CA ILE A 452 21.75 10.33 4.89
C ILE A 452 21.66 11.83 5.20
N LEU A 453 22.28 12.27 6.28
CA LEU A 453 22.33 13.66 6.77
C LEU A 453 23.74 14.27 6.61
N PRO A 454 24.27 14.48 5.39
CA PRO A 454 25.63 14.98 5.17
C PRO A 454 25.85 16.42 5.65
N SER A 455 24.78 17.15 5.98
CA SER A 455 24.77 18.46 6.63
C SER A 455 25.08 18.40 8.13
N VAL A 456 24.94 17.23 8.77
CA VAL A 456 25.09 17.05 10.22
C VAL A 456 26.53 16.63 10.56
N PRO A 457 27.29 17.43 11.34
CA PRO A 457 28.69 17.10 11.66
C PRO A 457 28.85 15.82 12.48
N GLU A 458 27.92 15.59 13.40
CA GLU A 458 27.89 14.50 14.38
C GLU A 458 26.42 14.21 14.72
N VAL A 459 26.03 12.93 14.72
CA VAL A 459 24.66 12.49 15.04
C VAL A 459 24.67 12.03 16.49
N ASP A 460 24.17 12.88 17.38
CA ASP A 460 23.94 12.55 18.78
C ASP A 460 22.52 12.02 19.01
N ASP A 461 22.23 11.54 20.22
CA ASP A 461 20.95 10.92 20.55
C ASP A 461 19.76 11.91 20.56
N SER A 462 20.04 13.23 20.55
CA SER A 462 19.03 14.30 20.42
C SER A 462 18.78 14.74 18.97
N THR A 463 19.59 14.28 18.03
CA THR A 463 19.54 14.66 16.61
C THR A 463 18.22 14.17 16.00
N ASP A 464 17.38 15.11 15.54
CA ASP A 464 16.09 14.84 14.92
C ASP A 464 16.24 14.73 13.39
N PHE A 465 15.91 13.57 12.84
CA PHE A 465 16.07 13.20 11.44
C PHE A 465 15.49 14.24 10.47
N PHE A 466 14.28 14.71 10.75
CA PHE A 466 13.54 15.61 9.88
C PHE A 466 13.97 17.06 10.07
N LYS A 467 14.23 17.49 11.31
CA LYS A 467 14.76 18.83 11.61
C LYS A 467 16.20 19.01 11.10
N SER A 468 16.96 17.92 10.96
CA SER A 468 18.25 17.86 10.27
C SER A 468 18.17 17.85 8.74
N GLY A 469 16.96 17.82 8.16
CA GLY A 469 16.73 17.99 6.72
C GLY A 469 16.37 16.72 5.95
N ALA A 470 16.06 15.59 6.61
CA ALA A 470 15.51 14.42 5.92
C ALA A 470 14.12 14.67 5.31
N ALA A 471 13.83 14.02 4.18
CA ALA A 471 12.52 13.96 3.53
C ALA A 471 12.06 12.49 3.39
N SER A 472 10.85 12.25 2.88
CA SER A 472 10.29 10.89 2.79
C SER A 472 11.10 9.89 1.95
N VAL A 473 11.94 10.35 1.01
CA VAL A 473 12.90 9.49 0.28
C VAL A 473 14.06 9.03 1.19
N ASP A 474 14.49 9.90 2.09
CA ASP A 474 15.55 9.64 3.06
C ASP A 474 15.07 8.66 4.14
N VAL A 475 13.77 8.67 4.46
CA VAL A 475 13.11 7.65 5.30
C VAL A 475 13.17 6.27 4.67
N VAL A 476 12.73 6.12 3.41
CA VAL A 476 12.79 4.83 2.70
C VAL A 476 14.24 4.32 2.65
N ARG A 477 15.20 5.21 2.36
CA ARG A 477 16.62 4.87 2.36
C ARG A 477 17.11 4.42 3.75
N LEU A 478 16.72 5.09 4.83
CA LEU A 478 17.07 4.67 6.19
C LEU A 478 16.48 3.30 6.51
N VAL A 479 15.21 3.06 6.18
CA VAL A 479 14.53 1.79 6.44
C VAL A 479 15.25 0.61 5.78
N GLU A 480 15.63 0.75 4.51
CA GLU A 480 16.35 -0.32 3.80
C GLU A 480 17.81 -0.46 4.26
N GLU A 481 18.56 0.65 4.49
CA GLU A 481 19.93 0.57 5.06
C GLU A 481 19.92 -0.06 6.48
N VAL A 482 18.86 0.12 7.27
CA VAL A 482 18.73 -0.50 8.61
C VAL A 482 18.33 -1.98 8.53
N LYS A 483 17.46 -2.37 7.58
CA LYS A 483 17.15 -3.79 7.31
C LYS A 483 18.38 -4.58 6.90
N GLU A 484 19.25 -4.00 6.05
CA GLU A 484 20.53 -4.61 5.67
C GLU A 484 21.51 -4.74 6.85
N LEU A 485 21.44 -3.84 7.84
CA LEU A 485 22.28 -3.88 9.05
C LEU A 485 21.76 -4.82 10.15
N CYS A 486 20.46 -5.19 10.12
CA CYS A 486 19.77 -5.88 11.21
C CYS A 486 19.04 -7.14 10.71
N ASP A 487 19.73 -7.95 9.89
CA ASP A 487 19.28 -9.27 9.37
C ASP A 487 17.82 -9.34 8.88
N GLY A 488 17.35 -8.26 8.23
CA GLY A 488 16.03 -8.21 7.60
C GLY A 488 14.84 -7.95 8.53
N MET A 489 15.07 -7.31 9.70
CA MET A 489 14.01 -6.97 10.67
C MET A 489 12.78 -6.24 10.10
N GLU A 490 11.63 -6.42 10.74
CA GLU A 490 10.37 -5.74 10.37
C GLU A 490 10.37 -4.25 10.76
N LEU A 491 10.92 -3.42 9.88
CA LEU A 491 10.94 -1.96 9.98
C LEU A 491 10.12 -1.32 8.85
N GLU A 492 9.22 -0.40 9.21
CA GLU A 492 8.37 0.37 8.29
C GLU A 492 8.78 1.85 8.26
N ASN A 493 8.32 2.59 7.23
CA ASN A 493 8.56 4.04 7.15
C ASN A 493 7.96 4.77 8.37
N GLU A 494 6.81 4.29 8.81
CA GLU A 494 6.07 4.73 9.99
C GLU A 494 6.95 4.77 11.24
N ASP A 495 7.79 3.75 11.50
CA ASP A 495 8.68 3.70 12.68
C ASP A 495 9.63 4.91 12.75
N VAL A 496 10.20 5.32 11.62
CA VAL A 496 11.10 6.48 11.50
C VAL A 496 10.34 7.79 11.79
N TYR A 497 9.06 7.87 11.41
CA TYR A 497 8.22 9.01 11.80
C TYR A 497 7.89 9.00 13.29
N MET A 498 7.68 7.82 13.91
CA MET A 498 7.37 7.69 15.35
C MET A 498 8.53 8.07 16.25
N ALA A 499 9.75 7.80 15.79
CA ALA A 499 10.99 7.99 16.54
C ALA A 499 11.92 8.95 15.78
N THR A 500 11.56 10.24 15.78
CA THR A 500 12.28 11.24 14.98
C THR A 500 13.68 11.56 15.50
N THR A 501 13.96 11.37 16.79
CA THR A 501 15.29 11.53 17.38
C THR A 501 16.09 10.22 17.28
N PHE A 502 17.41 10.32 17.14
CA PHE A 502 18.27 9.13 17.09
C PHE A 502 18.13 8.26 18.35
N GLY A 503 18.04 8.86 19.54
CA GLY A 503 17.87 8.15 20.81
C GLY A 503 16.53 7.44 20.95
N ASP A 504 15.42 8.05 20.46
CA ASP A 504 14.13 7.37 20.37
C ASP A 504 14.19 6.24 19.32
N PHE A 505 14.89 6.45 18.19
CA PHE A 505 14.98 5.47 17.10
C PHE A 505 15.74 4.21 17.49
N ILE A 506 16.87 4.35 18.21
CA ILE A 506 17.59 3.20 18.77
C ILE A 506 16.74 2.48 19.84
N GLN A 507 15.99 3.19 20.68
CA GLN A 507 15.08 2.52 21.62
C GLN A 507 13.95 1.75 20.92
N LEU A 508 13.39 2.28 19.83
CA LEU A 508 12.40 1.58 19.00
C LEU A 508 13.02 0.33 18.35
N LEU A 509 14.19 0.49 17.73
CA LEU A 509 14.95 -0.58 17.09
C LEU A 509 15.23 -1.73 18.07
N VAL A 510 15.73 -1.40 19.27
CA VAL A 510 16.08 -2.36 20.31
C VAL A 510 14.85 -3.05 20.89
N ARG A 511 13.72 -2.37 21.07
CA ARG A 511 12.44 -3.02 21.44
C ARG A 511 12.02 -4.05 20.39
N LYS A 512 12.11 -3.70 19.10
CA LYS A 512 11.82 -4.65 18.00
C LYS A 512 12.79 -5.83 17.98
N LEU A 513 14.10 -5.60 18.14
CA LEU A 513 15.13 -6.66 18.18
C LEU A 513 14.99 -7.59 19.39
N ARG A 514 14.60 -7.06 20.56
CA ARG A 514 14.31 -7.84 21.78
C ARG A 514 12.99 -8.64 21.72
N GLY A 515 12.15 -8.39 20.71
CA GLY A 515 10.87 -9.07 20.54
C GLY A 515 9.72 -8.52 21.39
N ASP A 516 9.78 -7.26 21.83
CA ASP A 516 8.63 -6.55 22.44
C ASP A 516 7.55 -6.27 21.37
N LYS A 517 6.84 -7.31 20.93
CA LYS A 517 5.65 -7.20 20.11
C LYS A 517 4.46 -6.74 20.96
N GLU A 518 3.67 -5.78 20.46
CA GLU A 518 2.28 -5.66 20.91
C GLU A 518 1.55 -6.98 20.61
N SER A 519 0.65 -7.40 21.49
CA SER A 519 0.15 -8.78 21.55
C SER A 519 -0.65 -9.19 20.31
N GLU A 520 0.02 -9.78 19.31
CA GLU A 520 -0.63 -10.58 18.28
C GLU A 520 -1.30 -11.79 18.94
N CYS A 521 -2.52 -12.12 18.50
CA CYS A 521 -3.15 -13.37 18.91
C CYS A 521 -2.36 -14.53 18.28
N VAL A 522 -1.64 -15.29 19.10
CA VAL A 522 -1.03 -16.54 18.67
C VAL A 522 -2.16 -17.52 18.31
N ILE A 523 -2.05 -18.16 17.15
CA ILE A 523 -3.03 -19.14 16.67
C ILE A 523 -2.24 -20.31 16.08
N ASP A 524 -2.28 -21.46 16.74
CA ASP A 524 -1.60 -22.65 16.27
C ASP A 524 -2.50 -23.45 15.31
N TYR A 525 -2.03 -23.59 14.07
CA TYR A 525 -2.76 -24.21 12.95
C TYR A 525 -2.26 -25.63 12.66
N VAL A 526 -3.20 -26.55 12.44
CA VAL A 526 -2.92 -27.81 11.74
C VAL A 526 -3.11 -27.59 10.24
N GLU A 527 -2.08 -27.90 9.46
CA GLU A 527 -2.17 -27.93 8.00
C GLU A 527 -2.67 -29.30 7.50
N LYS A 528 -3.62 -29.28 6.55
CA LYS A 528 -4.11 -30.49 5.87
C LYS A 528 -4.24 -30.23 4.37
N ALA A 529 -3.50 -30.97 3.55
CA ALA A 529 -3.66 -30.96 2.11
C ALA A 529 -4.90 -31.80 1.71
N VAL A 530 -5.94 -31.14 1.19
CA VAL A 530 -7.21 -31.77 0.80
C VAL A 530 -7.60 -31.26 -0.59
N ASN A 531 -7.87 -32.18 -1.53
CA ASN A 531 -8.32 -31.84 -2.90
C ASN A 531 -7.45 -30.80 -3.64
N LYS A 532 -6.13 -30.84 -3.42
CA LYS A 532 -5.11 -29.88 -3.93
C LYS A 532 -5.17 -28.46 -3.33
N LEU A 533 -5.88 -28.27 -2.22
CA LEU A 533 -5.84 -27.07 -1.39
C LEU A 533 -5.12 -27.39 -0.07
N THR A 534 -4.31 -26.46 0.43
CA THR A 534 -3.84 -26.50 1.82
C THR A 534 -4.87 -25.80 2.69
N LEU A 535 -5.40 -26.51 3.70
CA LEU A 535 -6.29 -25.96 4.70
C LEU A 535 -5.52 -25.78 6.01
N HIS A 536 -5.51 -24.56 6.54
CA HIS A 536 -4.98 -24.23 7.86
C HIS A 536 -6.17 -24.16 8.83
N MET A 537 -6.16 -24.96 9.89
CA MET A 537 -7.27 -25.08 10.84
C MET A 537 -6.75 -24.93 12.27
N PRO A 538 -7.24 -23.96 13.07
CA PRO A 538 -6.79 -23.79 14.45
C PRO A 538 -7.21 -24.99 15.30
N HIS A 539 -6.32 -25.47 16.16
CA HIS A 539 -6.59 -26.63 17.04
C HIS A 539 -6.88 -26.25 18.51
N GLN A 540 -6.77 -24.96 18.83
CA GLN A 540 -6.94 -24.39 20.16
C GLN A 540 -8.41 -24.08 20.49
N LEU A 541 -8.72 -23.93 21.78
CA LEU A 541 -10.03 -23.46 22.24
C LEU A 541 -10.16 -21.97 21.99
N PHE A 542 -11.29 -21.50 21.47
CA PHE A 542 -11.56 -20.06 21.37
C PHE A 542 -12.36 -19.58 22.58
N ILE A 543 -11.73 -18.81 23.48
CA ILE A 543 -12.28 -18.37 24.77
C ILE A 543 -11.97 -16.89 24.96
N GLY A 544 -12.96 -16.09 25.38
CA GLY A 544 -12.76 -14.67 25.70
C GLY A 544 -12.48 -13.72 24.52
N GLY A 545 -12.21 -14.26 23.33
CA GLY A 545 -11.72 -13.52 22.16
C GLY A 545 -10.34 -13.99 21.67
N GLU A 546 -9.70 -14.90 22.40
CA GLU A 546 -8.35 -15.41 22.16
C GLU A 546 -8.38 -16.92 21.88
N PHE A 547 -7.36 -17.43 21.20
CA PHE A 547 -7.10 -18.87 21.10
C PHE A 547 -6.22 -19.32 22.27
N VAL A 548 -6.62 -20.38 22.95
CA VAL A 548 -5.95 -20.90 24.16
C VAL A 548 -5.90 -22.43 24.16
N ASP A 549 -4.83 -23.01 24.68
CA ASP A 549 -4.74 -24.45 24.90
C ASP A 549 -5.71 -24.92 26.00
N ALA A 550 -6.16 -26.17 25.90
CA ALA A 550 -6.94 -26.80 26.98
C ALA A 550 -6.08 -27.03 28.23
N GLU A 551 -6.70 -26.94 29.41
CA GLU A 551 -5.97 -27.04 30.67
C GLU A 551 -5.30 -28.42 30.84
N GLY A 552 -3.98 -28.39 31.09
CA GLY A 552 -3.15 -29.61 31.10
C GLY A 552 -2.81 -30.16 29.71
N ALA A 553 -2.89 -29.34 28.65
CA ALA A 553 -2.52 -29.66 27.26
C ALA A 553 -3.21 -30.93 26.70
N ARG A 554 -4.46 -31.17 27.11
CA ARG A 554 -5.23 -32.34 26.68
C ARG A 554 -5.78 -32.15 25.28
N THR A 555 -5.62 -33.15 24.43
CA THR A 555 -6.19 -33.21 23.08
C THR A 555 -7.09 -34.44 22.90
N TYR A 556 -7.87 -34.46 21.83
CA TYR A 556 -8.51 -35.67 21.31
C TYR A 556 -8.36 -35.75 19.79
N GLU A 557 -8.42 -36.97 19.25
CA GLU A 557 -8.32 -37.21 17.81
C GLU A 557 -9.68 -37.00 17.12
N THR A 558 -9.71 -36.10 16.15
CA THR A 558 -10.84 -35.97 15.22
C THR A 558 -10.67 -37.00 14.12
N ILE A 559 -11.63 -37.91 13.95
CA ILE A 559 -11.57 -39.04 13.00
C ILE A 559 -12.42 -38.74 11.76
N ASN A 560 -11.94 -39.15 10.58
CA ASN A 560 -12.66 -39.06 9.32
C ASN A 560 -13.78 -40.13 9.27
N PRO A 561 -15.07 -39.73 9.19
CA PRO A 561 -16.19 -40.68 9.16
C PRO A 561 -16.25 -41.52 7.85
N THR A 562 -15.43 -41.20 6.85
CA THR A 562 -15.42 -41.88 5.54
C THR A 562 -14.48 -43.09 5.51
N ASP A 563 -13.35 -43.03 6.22
CA ASP A 563 -12.28 -44.04 6.16
C ASP A 563 -11.65 -44.42 7.52
N GLY A 564 -12.07 -43.78 8.62
CA GLY A 564 -11.56 -44.06 9.96
C GLY A 564 -10.15 -43.51 10.26
N SER A 565 -9.54 -42.72 9.35
CA SER A 565 -8.24 -42.09 9.58
C SER A 565 -8.32 -40.87 10.49
N VAL A 566 -7.22 -40.53 11.18
CA VAL A 566 -7.14 -39.32 12.01
C VAL A 566 -6.98 -38.07 11.12
N ILE A 567 -7.88 -37.11 11.28
CA ILE A 567 -7.82 -35.80 10.62
C ILE A 567 -6.78 -34.93 11.32
N CYS A 568 -6.93 -34.73 12.63
CA CYS A 568 -6.03 -33.94 13.47
C CYS A 568 -6.26 -34.26 14.95
N GLN A 569 -5.35 -33.81 15.80
CA GLN A 569 -5.64 -33.62 17.23
C GLN A 569 -6.14 -32.20 17.46
N VAL A 570 -7.12 -32.04 18.34
CA VAL A 570 -7.68 -30.74 18.75
C VAL A 570 -7.84 -30.69 20.27
N ALA A 571 -7.83 -29.48 20.84
CA ALA A 571 -7.88 -29.25 22.27
C ALA A 571 -9.16 -29.82 22.91
N LEU A 572 -9.00 -30.58 24.00
CA LEU A 572 -10.07 -31.20 24.77
C LEU A 572 -10.35 -30.36 26.02
N ALA A 573 -11.32 -29.45 25.93
CA ALA A 573 -11.69 -28.54 27.03
C ALA A 573 -11.95 -29.28 28.36
N GLN A 574 -11.35 -28.81 29.44
CA GLN A 574 -11.59 -29.30 30.80
C GLN A 574 -12.70 -28.49 31.50
N VAL A 575 -13.12 -28.93 32.70
CA VAL A 575 -14.19 -28.26 33.47
C VAL A 575 -13.85 -26.78 33.72
N SER A 576 -12.60 -26.49 34.07
CA SER A 576 -12.05 -25.15 34.24
C SER A 576 -12.07 -24.31 32.96
N ASP A 577 -11.88 -24.91 31.79
CA ASP A 577 -11.99 -24.21 30.50
C ASP A 577 -13.45 -23.90 30.15
N VAL A 578 -14.37 -24.80 30.50
CA VAL A 578 -15.81 -24.56 30.40
C VAL A 578 -16.23 -23.43 31.35
N ASP A 579 -15.70 -23.39 32.58
CA ASP A 579 -15.98 -22.29 33.53
C ASP A 579 -15.42 -20.95 33.01
N LYS A 580 -14.21 -20.91 32.43
CA LYS A 580 -13.66 -19.73 31.73
C LYS A 580 -14.57 -19.27 30.58
N ALA A 581 -15.01 -20.21 29.73
CA ALA A 581 -15.88 -19.92 28.59
C ALA A 581 -17.27 -19.45 29.02
N VAL A 582 -17.85 -20.02 30.08
CA VAL A 582 -19.12 -19.57 30.66
C VAL A 582 -18.98 -18.20 31.31
N ALA A 583 -17.87 -17.91 32.00
CA ALA A 583 -17.60 -16.58 32.54
C ALA A 583 -17.47 -15.53 31.43
N ALA A 584 -16.71 -15.80 30.37
CA ALA A 584 -16.57 -14.91 29.21
C ALA A 584 -17.91 -14.70 28.47
N ALA A 585 -18.69 -15.77 28.25
CA ALA A 585 -20.00 -15.66 27.61
C ALA A 585 -21.02 -14.90 28.48
N LYS A 586 -20.92 -15.02 29.81
CA LYS A 586 -21.73 -14.26 30.78
C LYS A 586 -21.35 -12.78 30.77
N ASP A 587 -20.06 -12.45 30.81
CA ASP A 587 -19.57 -11.07 30.74
C ASP A 587 -19.98 -10.40 29.42
N ALA A 588 -19.76 -11.08 28.29
CA ALA A 588 -20.18 -10.59 26.97
C ALA A 588 -21.69 -10.30 26.89
N PHE A 589 -22.52 -11.00 27.67
CA PHE A 589 -23.97 -10.82 27.74
C PHE A 589 -24.43 -9.77 28.77
N GLU A 590 -23.85 -9.75 29.97
CA GLU A 590 -24.26 -8.83 31.05
C GLU A 590 -23.60 -7.46 30.95
N HIS A 591 -22.40 -7.40 30.37
CA HIS A 591 -21.56 -6.20 30.31
C HIS A 591 -21.15 -5.86 28.88
N GLY A 592 -20.73 -6.83 28.07
CA GLY A 592 -20.34 -6.64 26.67
C GLY A 592 -21.48 -6.33 25.68
N LEU A 593 -21.14 -6.33 24.39
CA LEU A 593 -22.07 -5.99 23.30
C LEU A 593 -23.20 -7.02 23.10
N TRP A 594 -22.98 -8.29 23.43
CA TRP A 594 -23.88 -9.40 23.04
C TRP A 594 -25.28 -9.32 23.68
N GLY A 595 -25.38 -8.83 24.91
CA GLY A 595 -26.67 -8.56 25.55
C GLY A 595 -27.40 -7.36 24.96
N ARG A 596 -26.64 -6.34 24.52
CA ARG A 596 -27.13 -5.05 24.03
C ARG A 596 -27.68 -5.11 22.61
N ILE A 597 -27.20 -6.04 21.78
CA ILE A 597 -27.68 -6.23 20.40
C ILE A 597 -28.99 -7.03 20.31
N SER A 598 -29.81 -6.71 19.30
CA SER A 598 -31.14 -7.31 19.10
C SER A 598 -31.06 -8.83 18.88
N ALA A 599 -32.12 -9.56 19.26
CA ALA A 599 -32.19 -11.00 19.01
C ALA A 599 -32.14 -11.35 17.51
N ARG A 600 -32.63 -10.45 16.62
CA ARG A 600 -32.58 -10.61 15.16
C ARG A 600 -31.14 -10.51 14.64
N ASP A 601 -30.36 -9.58 15.19
CA ASP A 601 -29.00 -9.32 14.73
C ASP A 601 -27.99 -10.27 15.37
N ARG A 602 -28.23 -10.75 16.60
CA ARG A 602 -27.60 -11.97 17.13
C ARG A 602 -27.82 -13.16 16.21
N GLY A 603 -29.07 -13.38 15.77
CA GLY A 603 -29.39 -14.41 14.78
C GLY A 603 -28.57 -14.27 13.50
N ARG A 604 -28.47 -13.06 12.93
CA ARG A 604 -27.65 -12.77 11.75
C ARG A 604 -26.15 -13.02 11.95
N LEU A 605 -25.61 -12.71 13.12
CA LEU A 605 -24.21 -12.99 13.45
C LEU A 605 -23.96 -14.50 13.57
N LEU A 606 -24.85 -15.25 14.23
CA LEU A 606 -24.77 -16.72 14.30
C LEU A 606 -24.90 -17.37 12.91
N TYR A 607 -25.78 -16.86 12.04
CA TYR A 607 -25.88 -17.31 10.64
C TYR A 607 -24.67 -16.95 9.77
N ARG A 608 -23.84 -15.97 10.17
CA ARG A 608 -22.55 -15.67 9.53
C ARG A 608 -21.39 -16.50 10.10
N ALA A 609 -21.48 -16.91 11.37
CA ALA A 609 -20.51 -17.81 11.99
C ALA A 609 -20.72 -19.28 11.59
N ALA A 610 -21.94 -19.67 11.21
CA ALA A 610 -22.20 -20.95 10.56
C ALA A 610 -21.58 -20.96 9.14
N PRO A 611 -20.91 -22.05 8.71
CA PRO A 611 -20.36 -22.14 7.36
C PRO A 611 -21.47 -22.08 6.31
N SER A 612 -21.25 -21.29 5.26
CA SER A 612 -22.21 -21.08 4.17
C SER A 612 -22.65 -22.41 3.54
N PRO A 613 -23.95 -22.60 3.23
CA PRO A 613 -24.40 -23.74 2.42
C PRO A 613 -23.67 -23.88 1.07
N SER A 614 -23.10 -22.78 0.54
CA SER A 614 -22.38 -22.73 -0.73
C SER A 614 -21.00 -23.40 -0.75
N THR A 615 -20.54 -23.99 0.38
CA THR A 615 -19.30 -24.80 0.42
C THR A 615 -19.56 -26.30 0.53
N ARG A 616 -20.81 -26.75 0.52
CA ARG A 616 -21.13 -28.17 0.33
C ARG A 616 -20.90 -28.55 -1.14
N PRO A 617 -20.12 -29.60 -1.44
CA PRO A 617 -20.15 -30.22 -2.76
C PRO A 617 -21.57 -30.70 -3.07
N ASP A 618 -22.00 -30.57 -4.33
CA ASP A 618 -23.28 -31.12 -4.77
C ASP A 618 -23.22 -32.67 -4.69
N PRO A 619 -24.13 -33.34 -3.94
CA PRO A 619 -24.17 -34.80 -3.88
C PRO A 619 -24.67 -35.44 -5.19
N THR A 620 -25.23 -34.65 -6.11
CA THR A 620 -25.65 -35.03 -7.45
C THR A 620 -24.71 -34.47 -8.50
N GLY A 621 -23.58 -35.16 -8.71
CA GLY A 621 -22.63 -34.81 -9.77
C GLY A 621 -23.18 -35.08 -11.18
N THR A 622 -23.65 -34.03 -11.86
CA THR A 622 -24.02 -33.99 -13.29
C THR A 622 -23.57 -32.69 -13.93
#